data_AF-A0A7C5CYV4-F1
#
_entry.id   AF-A0A7C5CYV4-F1
#
_cell.length_a   1.000
_cell.length_b   1.000
_cell.length_c   1.000
_cell.angle_alpha   90.00
_cell.angle_beta   90.00
_cell.angle_gamma   90.00
#
_symmetry.space_group_name_H-M   'P 1'
#
loop_
_entity.id
_entity.type
_entity.pdbx_description
1 polymer ?
#
loop_
_entity_poly.entity_id
_entity_poly.type
_entity_poly.pdbx_seq_one_letter_code
_entity_poly.pdbx_strand_id
1 'polypeptide(L)'
;MGTHDGYVVGGNYYFTNEAPPGLSGQSLVLNRGVSTPDTAIVINNTSIYDPGYTNTFDEEIDGLFTVAFWAKGGLSDTWRPWVSKFGENGLGWQLRNGGWVPAGTTIPCWTVRGGGWGGGEFLLGCGPTWARDGDREDLHAAVSGAGGSAQYYYTDNDWHLYVGTFNVYTGERKLYIDGILRGWMINNPPNTLAPQSHIVIGGRDTGGGVIEAFTACQVYDVRIYNYELSEEEIKALMPDPVIFSQPPASVTGYVGGKVTLAARVGITEPITNQWQLNGVDLVDGEYNGTIIIGARSNVLTMINLTTNMAGVYRLVVSNP
;
A
#
# COMPACT_ATOMS: atom_id res chain seq x y z
N MET A 1 10.17 27.50 10.12
CA MET A 1 10.82 26.39 9.42
C MET A 1 10.84 25.22 10.38
N GLY A 2 10.29 24.09 9.94
CA GLY A 2 10.28 22.85 10.70
C GLY A 2 11.65 22.18 10.68
N THR A 3 11.87 21.28 11.64
CA THR A 3 13.12 20.51 11.75
C THR A 3 13.40 19.68 10.49
N HIS A 4 12.37 19.24 9.76
CA HIS A 4 12.49 18.39 8.58
C HIS A 4 11.79 19.00 7.36
N ASP A 5 12.06 20.27 7.08
CA ASP A 5 11.54 20.93 5.88
C ASP A 5 12.15 20.30 4.61
N GLY A 6 11.33 20.02 3.61
CA GLY A 6 11.79 19.53 2.31
C GLY A 6 12.33 20.63 1.41
N TYR A 7 13.38 20.34 0.63
CA TYR A 7 13.86 21.18 -0.46
C TYR A 7 13.86 20.41 -1.78
N VAL A 8 13.71 21.14 -2.88
CA VAL A 8 13.68 20.54 -4.22
C VAL A 8 15.09 20.38 -4.80
N VAL A 9 15.34 19.24 -5.41
CA VAL A 9 16.39 19.04 -6.42
C VAL A 9 15.69 18.94 -7.77
N GLY A 10 16.19 19.60 -8.81
CA GLY A 10 15.53 19.70 -10.12
C GLY A 10 14.52 20.85 -10.19
N GLY A 11 13.43 20.69 -10.96
CA GLY A 11 12.45 21.77 -11.17
C GLY A 11 11.08 21.36 -11.72
N ASN A 12 10.85 20.11 -12.11
CA ASN A 12 9.56 19.61 -12.58
C ASN A 12 8.73 19.05 -11.41
N TYR A 13 8.20 19.96 -10.59
CA TYR A 13 7.28 19.63 -9.51
C TYR A 13 6.16 20.67 -9.37
N TYR A 14 5.01 20.24 -8.88
CA TYR A 14 3.92 21.14 -8.48
C TYR A 14 2.93 20.41 -7.56
N PHE A 15 2.14 21.18 -6.81
CA PHE A 15 1.03 20.64 -6.02
C PHE A 15 -0.27 20.69 -6.80
N THR A 16 -1.11 19.67 -6.66
CA THR A 16 -2.44 19.58 -7.28
C THR A 16 -3.48 19.11 -6.27
N ASN A 17 -4.76 19.44 -6.51
CA ASN A 17 -5.88 18.99 -5.69
C ASN A 17 -6.38 17.58 -6.06
N GLU A 18 -5.75 16.91 -7.03
CA GLU A 18 -5.96 15.47 -7.24
C GLU A 18 -5.40 14.73 -6.03
N ALA A 19 -6.27 14.06 -5.28
CA ALA A 19 -5.93 13.28 -4.09
C ALA A 19 -6.30 11.81 -4.33
N PRO A 20 -5.80 10.89 -3.49
CA PRO A 20 -6.26 9.51 -3.50
C PRO A 20 -7.78 9.40 -3.38
N PRO A 21 -8.39 8.35 -3.95
CA PRO A 21 -9.82 8.07 -3.82
C PRO A 21 -10.32 8.25 -2.38
N GLY A 22 -11.43 8.97 -2.17
CA GLY A 22 -12.00 9.20 -0.84
C GLY A 22 -11.25 10.19 0.05
N LEU A 23 -10.08 10.68 -0.34
CA LEU A 23 -9.31 11.69 0.38
C LEU A 23 -9.45 13.08 -0.25
N SER A 24 -9.10 14.10 0.52
CA SER A 24 -9.10 15.50 0.10
C SER A 24 -7.82 16.18 0.54
N GLY A 25 -7.27 17.09 -0.27
CA GLY A 25 -6.06 17.82 0.07
C GLY A 25 -5.24 18.10 -1.18
N GLN A 26 -3.94 18.30 -0.99
CA GLN A 26 -2.99 18.47 -2.08
C GLN A 26 -2.01 17.31 -2.14
N SER A 27 -1.72 16.83 -3.35
CA SER A 27 -0.66 15.89 -3.63
C SER A 27 0.49 16.59 -4.35
N LEU A 28 1.69 16.03 -4.21
CA LEU A 28 2.89 16.48 -4.89
C LEU A 28 3.07 15.69 -6.18
N VAL A 29 3.16 16.38 -7.32
CA VAL A 29 3.52 15.79 -8.61
C VAL A 29 5.01 16.00 -8.86
N LEU A 30 5.71 14.94 -9.28
CA LEU A 30 7.12 14.95 -9.65
C LEU A 30 7.30 14.38 -11.06
N ASN A 31 8.09 15.07 -11.89
CA ASN A 31 8.51 14.61 -13.21
C ASN A 31 7.35 14.21 -14.15
N ARG A 32 6.23 14.94 -14.15
CA ARG A 32 5.10 14.62 -15.04
C ARG A 32 5.48 14.83 -16.50
N GLY A 33 5.19 13.84 -17.34
CA GLY A 33 5.31 13.94 -18.80
C GLY A 33 6.73 13.96 -19.34
N VAL A 34 7.74 13.62 -18.52
CA VAL A 34 9.14 13.55 -18.96
C VAL A 34 9.66 12.11 -19.00
N SER A 35 10.48 11.80 -20.01
CA SER A 35 11.13 10.50 -20.16
C SER A 35 12.40 10.36 -19.31
N THR A 36 13.02 11.48 -18.93
CA THR A 36 14.22 11.53 -18.09
C THR A 36 13.93 12.38 -16.84
N PRO A 37 13.34 11.78 -15.80
CA PRO A 37 13.14 12.43 -14.50
C PRO A 37 14.45 12.93 -13.88
N ASP A 38 14.40 14.11 -13.27
CA ASP A 38 15.53 14.79 -12.62
C ASP A 38 15.12 15.55 -11.35
N THR A 39 13.86 15.42 -10.93
CA THR A 39 13.26 16.20 -9.86
C THR A 39 12.85 15.32 -8.67
N ALA A 40 13.23 15.72 -7.46
CA ALA A 40 12.86 15.05 -6.20
C ALA A 40 12.77 16.06 -5.05
N ILE A 41 12.14 15.66 -3.95
CA ILE A 41 12.18 16.42 -2.69
C ILE A 41 13.11 15.71 -1.72
N VAL A 42 14.11 16.42 -1.24
CA VAL A 42 15.06 15.96 -0.23
C VAL A 42 14.65 16.55 1.13
N ILE A 43 14.66 15.74 2.18
CA ILE A 43 14.25 16.17 3.51
C ILE A 43 15.47 16.64 4.30
N ASN A 44 15.49 17.90 4.73
CA ASN A 44 16.58 18.45 5.52
C ASN A 44 16.72 17.76 6.88
N ASN A 45 17.94 17.81 7.40
CA ASN A 45 18.33 17.31 8.71
C ASN A 45 18.12 15.80 8.84
N THR A 46 18.27 15.08 7.73
CA THR A 46 18.14 13.62 7.68
C THR A 46 19.42 12.95 7.17
N SER A 47 20.46 13.72 6.87
CA SER A 47 21.82 13.22 6.63
C SER A 47 22.79 13.79 7.66
N ILE A 48 23.79 13.03 8.09
CA ILE A 48 24.86 13.51 8.98
C ILE A 48 25.70 14.64 8.38
N TYR A 49 25.55 14.91 7.08
CA TYR A 49 26.18 16.03 6.41
C TYR A 49 25.39 17.34 6.53
N ASP A 50 24.14 17.27 6.99
CA ASP A 50 23.34 18.46 7.27
C ASP A 50 23.87 19.20 8.50
N PRO A 51 24.07 20.53 8.44
CA PRO A 51 24.45 21.32 9.60
C PRO A 51 23.46 21.21 10.78
N GLY A 52 22.19 20.89 10.49
CA GLY A 52 21.12 20.73 11.46
C GLY A 52 20.70 19.27 11.68
N TYR A 53 21.49 18.29 11.26
CA TYR A 53 21.19 16.85 11.38
C TYR A 53 20.55 16.49 12.73
N THR A 54 19.46 15.73 12.66
CA THR A 54 18.88 15.04 13.82
C THR A 54 18.76 13.55 13.52
N ASN A 55 18.89 12.75 14.57
CA ASN A 55 18.94 11.30 14.49
C ASN A 55 17.58 10.61 14.30
N THR A 56 16.55 11.40 13.96
CA THR A 56 15.13 11.01 13.91
C THR A 56 14.84 9.90 12.89
N PHE A 57 15.67 9.78 11.85
CA PHE A 57 15.53 8.77 10.81
C PHE A 57 16.76 7.87 10.69
N ASP A 58 17.55 7.83 11.76
CA ASP A 58 18.69 6.95 11.93
C ASP A 58 18.46 6.11 13.20
N GLU A 59 19.16 6.32 14.33
CA GLU A 59 19.03 5.41 15.48
C GLU A 59 17.62 5.36 16.09
N GLU A 60 16.74 6.34 15.85
CA GLU A 60 15.36 6.28 16.34
C GLU A 60 14.48 5.27 15.58
N ILE A 61 14.91 4.79 14.41
CA ILE A 61 14.15 3.85 13.55
C ILE A 61 14.93 2.56 13.21
N ASP A 62 16.04 2.29 13.90
CA ASP A 62 16.94 1.16 13.62
C ASP A 62 16.33 -0.21 13.99
N GLY A 63 15.55 -0.26 15.07
CA GLY A 63 14.91 -1.49 15.55
C GLY A 63 13.60 -1.81 14.84
N LEU A 64 12.67 -0.86 14.79
CA LEU A 64 11.37 -1.02 14.16
C LEU A 64 10.87 0.31 13.57
N PHE A 65 10.20 0.23 12.43
CA PHE A 65 9.63 1.41 11.77
C PHE A 65 8.59 1.04 10.73
N THR A 66 7.79 2.04 10.35
CA THR A 66 6.82 1.95 9.25
C THR A 66 6.99 3.12 8.31
N VAL A 67 6.93 2.87 7.00
CA VAL A 67 6.80 3.90 5.97
C VAL A 67 5.47 3.71 5.27
N ALA A 68 4.63 4.74 5.26
CA ALA A 68 3.31 4.72 4.64
C ALA A 68 3.11 5.95 3.75
N PHE A 69 2.57 5.76 2.55
CA PHE A 69 2.18 6.86 1.67
C PHE A 69 1.24 6.39 0.58
N TRP A 70 0.51 7.34 0.00
CA TRP A 70 -0.18 7.11 -1.26
C TRP A 70 0.72 7.52 -2.42
N ALA A 71 0.76 6.71 -3.47
CA ALA A 71 1.41 7.08 -4.71
C ALA A 71 0.58 6.69 -5.93
N LYS A 72 0.76 7.48 -6.99
CA LYS A 72 0.22 7.28 -8.32
C LYS A 72 1.35 7.37 -9.34
N GLY A 73 1.38 6.47 -10.31
CA GLY A 73 2.47 6.37 -11.27
C GLY A 73 3.77 5.87 -10.64
N GLY A 74 4.92 6.28 -11.19
CA GLY A 74 6.23 5.72 -10.83
C GLY A 74 6.47 4.34 -11.43
N LEU A 75 5.71 3.99 -12.47
CA LEU A 75 5.81 2.70 -13.13
C LEU A 75 6.85 2.78 -14.24
N SER A 76 8.04 2.28 -13.95
CA SER A 76 9.08 2.01 -14.93
C SER A 76 9.60 0.61 -14.68
N ASP A 77 10.19 0.00 -15.71
CA ASP A 77 10.89 -1.29 -15.64
C ASP A 77 12.26 -1.18 -14.92
N THR A 78 12.40 -0.20 -14.03
CA THR A 78 13.67 0.22 -13.44
C THR A 78 13.45 0.57 -11.99
N TRP A 79 14.26 -0.02 -11.10
CA TRP A 79 14.32 0.13 -9.64
C TRP A 79 14.37 1.59 -9.16
N ARG A 80 13.21 2.22 -9.12
CA ARG A 80 13.00 3.64 -8.82
C ARG A 80 12.14 3.79 -7.56
N PRO A 81 12.68 4.46 -6.52
CA PRO A 81 11.97 4.63 -5.26
C PRO A 81 10.94 5.77 -5.31
N TRP A 82 9.81 5.55 -4.66
CA TRP A 82 8.90 6.66 -4.31
C TRP A 82 9.38 7.37 -3.05
N VAL A 83 9.80 6.62 -2.03
CA VAL A 83 10.37 7.15 -0.79
C VAL A 83 11.56 6.28 -0.40
N SER A 84 12.68 6.91 -0.09
CA SER A 84 13.91 6.18 0.26
C SER A 84 14.74 6.89 1.31
N LYS A 85 15.61 6.12 1.96
CA LYS A 85 16.86 6.57 2.56
C LYS A 85 17.94 5.60 2.10
N PHE A 86 18.55 5.90 0.96
CA PHE A 86 19.47 5.04 0.20
C PHE A 86 18.88 3.67 -0.21
N GLY A 87 19.12 2.60 0.56
CA GLY A 87 18.59 1.25 0.30
C GLY A 87 19.35 0.42 -0.74
N GLU A 88 20.62 0.74 -1.00
CA GLU A 88 21.52 -0.02 -1.88
C GLU A 88 22.77 -0.45 -1.13
N ASN A 89 23.57 -1.34 -1.72
CA ASN A 89 24.91 -1.71 -1.22
C ASN A 89 24.94 -2.09 0.28
N GLY A 90 23.90 -2.78 0.76
CA GLY A 90 23.81 -3.25 2.15
C GLY A 90 23.40 -2.19 3.18
N LEU A 91 22.97 -0.99 2.75
CA LEU A 91 22.58 0.11 3.64
C LEU A 91 21.22 0.69 3.27
N GLY A 92 20.45 1.08 4.28
CA GLY A 92 19.21 1.85 4.18
C GLY A 92 17.99 1.05 3.73
N TRP A 93 17.00 1.77 3.21
CA TRP A 93 15.72 1.20 2.78
C TRP A 93 15.10 1.99 1.63
N GLN A 94 14.22 1.33 0.87
CA GLN A 94 13.46 1.90 -0.24
C GLN A 94 12.07 1.27 -0.30
N LEU A 95 11.03 2.09 -0.38
CA LEU A 95 9.75 1.64 -0.93
C LEU A 95 9.71 2.08 -2.39
N ARG A 96 9.82 1.10 -3.29
CA ARG A 96 10.16 1.32 -4.69
C ARG A 96 9.40 0.44 -5.63
N ASN A 97 9.41 0.83 -6.89
CA ASN A 97 8.96 -0.03 -7.96
C ASN A 97 10.00 -1.16 -8.16
N GLY A 98 9.56 -2.33 -8.59
CA GLY A 98 10.37 -3.55 -8.61
C GLY A 98 10.63 -4.01 -10.04
N GLY A 99 11.91 -4.02 -10.43
CA GLY A 99 12.44 -4.73 -11.61
C GLY A 99 11.66 -4.65 -12.93
N TRP A 100 11.95 -5.60 -13.82
CA TRP A 100 11.29 -5.69 -15.13
C TRP A 100 9.85 -6.22 -14.98
N VAL A 101 8.90 -5.47 -15.53
CA VAL A 101 7.45 -5.66 -15.39
C VAL A 101 6.73 -5.36 -16.70
N PRO A 102 5.49 -5.86 -16.91
CA PRO A 102 4.67 -5.44 -18.03
C PRO A 102 4.54 -3.92 -18.14
N ALA A 103 4.42 -3.40 -19.37
CA ALA A 103 4.29 -1.97 -19.59
C ALA A 103 3.07 -1.39 -18.88
N GLY A 104 3.25 -0.29 -18.16
CA GLY A 104 2.17 0.38 -17.43
C GLY A 104 1.79 -0.29 -16.10
N THR A 105 2.59 -1.23 -15.61
CA THR A 105 2.45 -1.79 -14.26
C THR A 105 3.76 -1.70 -13.49
N THR A 106 3.75 -1.99 -12.19
CA THR A 106 4.97 -2.36 -11.47
C THR A 106 4.71 -3.38 -10.38
N ILE A 107 5.77 -4.03 -9.91
CA ILE A 107 5.74 -4.88 -8.72
C ILE A 107 6.23 -4.00 -7.56
N PRO A 108 5.38 -3.64 -6.59
CA PRO A 108 5.84 -2.91 -5.42
C PRO A 108 6.90 -3.72 -4.66
N CYS A 109 7.96 -3.05 -4.22
CA CYS A 109 9.07 -3.65 -3.51
C CYS A 109 9.38 -2.87 -2.23
N TRP A 110 9.41 -3.59 -1.11
CA TRP A 110 9.91 -3.10 0.17
C TRP A 110 11.32 -3.61 0.41
N THR A 111 12.29 -2.75 0.14
CA THR A 111 13.71 -3.02 0.34
C THR A 111 14.12 -2.52 1.72
N VAL A 112 14.64 -3.42 2.54
CA VAL A 112 15.34 -3.08 3.79
C VAL A 112 16.66 -3.84 3.76
N ARG A 113 17.77 -3.11 3.87
CA ARG A 113 19.12 -3.68 3.82
C ARG A 113 19.67 -3.91 5.21
N GLY A 114 20.45 -4.98 5.40
CA GLY A 114 21.08 -5.29 6.68
C GLY A 114 21.55 -6.73 6.82
N GLY A 115 22.49 -6.98 7.74
CA GLY A 115 22.90 -8.34 8.13
C GLY A 115 23.69 -9.17 7.11
N GLY A 116 24.23 -8.55 6.04
CA GLY A 116 25.08 -9.22 5.05
C GLY A 116 24.31 -10.09 4.06
N TRP A 117 23.76 -9.48 3.00
CA TRP A 117 23.18 -10.09 1.78
C TRP A 117 22.18 -11.27 1.96
N GLY A 118 21.76 -11.58 3.18
CA GLY A 118 21.05 -12.81 3.50
C GLY A 118 19.55 -12.69 3.72
N GLY A 119 19.03 -11.47 3.95
CA GLY A 119 17.62 -11.18 4.26
C GLY A 119 16.92 -12.18 5.20
N GLY A 120 15.59 -12.15 5.21
CA GLY A 120 14.77 -13.09 5.98
C GLY A 120 14.31 -14.32 5.20
N GLU A 121 13.28 -15.00 5.70
CA GLU A 121 12.55 -16.08 5.04
C GLU A 121 11.19 -15.57 4.54
N PHE A 122 10.83 -15.86 3.28
CA PHE A 122 9.53 -15.47 2.71
C PHE A 122 8.39 -16.35 3.21
N LEU A 123 7.35 -15.72 3.74
CA LEU A 123 6.04 -16.34 3.98
C LEU A 123 5.00 -15.90 2.94
N LEU A 124 5.17 -14.72 2.36
CA LEU A 124 4.45 -14.21 1.20
C LEU A 124 5.39 -13.27 0.41
N GLY A 125 5.33 -13.31 -0.91
CA GLY A 125 6.21 -12.48 -1.74
C GLY A 125 7.50 -13.20 -2.10
N CYS A 126 8.38 -12.50 -2.80
CA CYS A 126 9.66 -13.06 -3.25
C CYS A 126 10.65 -11.94 -3.59
N GLY A 127 11.86 -12.30 -4.01
CA GLY A 127 12.79 -11.39 -4.67
C GLY A 127 12.42 -11.08 -6.13
N PRO A 128 13.32 -10.41 -6.88
CA PRO A 128 13.16 -10.19 -8.30
C PRO A 128 13.23 -11.49 -9.09
N THR A 129 12.73 -11.45 -10.33
CA THR A 129 12.52 -12.65 -11.16
C THR A 129 13.77 -13.52 -11.33
N TRP A 130 14.95 -12.92 -11.33
CA TRP A 130 16.24 -13.60 -11.51
C TRP A 130 16.83 -14.19 -10.22
N ALA A 131 16.32 -13.83 -9.04
CA ALA A 131 16.81 -14.31 -7.76
C ALA A 131 15.71 -14.30 -6.69
N ARG A 132 14.55 -14.87 -7.03
CA ARG A 132 13.35 -14.93 -6.18
C ARG A 132 13.60 -15.42 -4.75
N ASP A 133 14.55 -16.35 -4.57
CA ASP A 133 14.93 -16.92 -3.27
C ASP A 133 16.28 -16.39 -2.73
N GLY A 134 17.04 -15.66 -3.57
CA GLY A 134 18.40 -15.21 -3.31
C GLY A 134 18.49 -13.75 -2.87
N ASP A 135 17.66 -12.85 -3.41
CA ASP A 135 17.65 -11.44 -3.03
C ASP A 135 16.59 -11.19 -1.95
N ARG A 136 16.83 -11.75 -0.77
CA ARG A 136 15.92 -11.68 0.37
C ARG A 136 15.82 -10.29 0.99
N GLU A 137 16.64 -9.33 0.56
CA GLU A 137 16.55 -7.93 0.98
C GLU A 137 15.51 -7.13 0.18
N ASP A 138 15.03 -7.65 -0.94
CA ASP A 138 14.06 -7.01 -1.83
C ASP A 138 12.71 -7.75 -1.78
N LEU A 139 11.80 -7.33 -0.89
CA LEU A 139 10.48 -7.97 -0.75
C LEU A 139 9.53 -7.46 -1.83
N HIS A 140 9.41 -8.21 -2.93
CA HIS A 140 8.40 -7.98 -3.96
C HIS A 140 7.02 -8.48 -3.51
N ALA A 141 6.00 -7.68 -3.85
CA ALA A 141 4.61 -8.02 -3.62
C ALA A 141 4.15 -9.26 -4.41
N ALA A 142 3.31 -10.09 -3.79
CA ALA A 142 2.67 -11.25 -4.37
C ALA A 142 1.19 -11.34 -4.03
N VAL A 143 0.43 -11.96 -4.95
CA VAL A 143 -0.97 -12.35 -4.73
C VAL A 143 -1.03 -13.60 -3.85
N SER A 144 -0.08 -14.52 -4.04
CA SER A 144 0.01 -15.78 -3.30
C SER A 144 1.42 -16.37 -3.42
N GLY A 145 1.73 -17.31 -2.51
CA GLY A 145 2.98 -18.05 -2.52
C GLY A 145 4.19 -17.25 -2.01
N ALA A 146 5.30 -17.96 -1.82
CA ALA A 146 6.55 -17.41 -1.32
C ALA A 146 7.74 -17.86 -2.18
N GLY A 147 8.74 -17.00 -2.30
CA GLY A 147 9.99 -17.30 -2.99
C GLY A 147 9.78 -17.70 -4.46
N GLY A 148 10.45 -18.77 -4.90
CA GLY A 148 10.34 -19.31 -6.25
C GLY A 148 8.91 -19.65 -6.72
N SER A 149 7.97 -19.87 -5.79
CA SER A 149 6.57 -20.21 -6.08
C SER A 149 5.62 -19.02 -6.16
N ALA A 150 6.08 -17.82 -5.79
CA ALA A 150 5.21 -16.66 -5.63
C ALA A 150 4.59 -16.19 -6.97
N GLN A 151 3.31 -15.84 -6.94
CA GLN A 151 2.65 -15.13 -8.03
C GLN A 151 2.72 -13.63 -7.76
N TYR A 152 3.44 -12.88 -8.59
CA TYR A 152 3.61 -11.44 -8.41
C TYR A 152 2.27 -10.69 -8.38
N TYR A 153 2.21 -9.68 -7.51
CA TYR A 153 1.16 -8.69 -7.52
C TYR A 153 1.68 -7.43 -8.21
N TYR A 154 0.90 -6.92 -9.15
CA TYR A 154 1.23 -5.71 -9.89
C TYR A 154 0.25 -4.60 -9.52
N THR A 155 0.77 -3.38 -9.33
CA THR A 155 -0.04 -2.16 -9.26
C THR A 155 -0.10 -1.49 -10.63
N ASP A 156 -1.17 -0.75 -10.88
CA ASP A 156 -1.33 0.05 -12.08
C ASP A 156 -0.89 1.52 -11.84
N ASN A 157 -1.26 2.42 -12.75
CA ASN A 157 -0.85 3.83 -12.74
C ASN A 157 -1.78 4.72 -11.93
N ASP A 158 -2.77 4.15 -11.25
CA ASP A 158 -3.66 4.87 -10.35
C ASP A 158 -3.11 4.90 -8.92
N TRP A 159 -3.90 5.49 -8.03
CA TRP A 159 -3.54 5.67 -6.63
C TRP A 159 -3.58 4.34 -5.88
N HIS A 160 -2.48 4.03 -5.21
CA HIS A 160 -2.38 2.94 -4.26
C HIS A 160 -1.80 3.42 -2.94
N LEU A 161 -2.26 2.84 -1.83
CA LEU A 161 -1.63 2.99 -0.52
C LEU A 161 -0.49 1.98 -0.42
N TYR A 162 0.73 2.45 -0.19
CA TYR A 162 1.91 1.63 0.03
C TYR A 162 2.33 1.72 1.49
N VAL A 163 2.46 0.59 2.17
CA VAL A 163 2.95 0.54 3.55
C VAL A 163 3.99 -0.56 3.71
N GLY A 164 5.20 -0.20 4.10
CA GLY A 164 6.26 -1.12 4.50
C GLY A 164 6.47 -1.07 6.00
N THR A 165 6.38 -2.21 6.70
CA THR A 165 6.77 -2.33 8.11
C THR A 165 8.05 -3.15 8.25
N PHE A 166 8.83 -2.85 9.29
CA PHE A 166 9.99 -3.63 9.67
C PHE A 166 10.10 -3.64 11.19
N ASN A 167 10.38 -4.80 11.77
CA ASN A 167 10.56 -4.98 13.20
C ASN A 167 11.58 -6.09 13.45
N VAL A 168 12.80 -5.71 13.82
CA VAL A 168 13.88 -6.67 14.09
C VAL A 168 13.59 -7.55 15.30
N TYR A 169 12.82 -7.07 16.28
CA TYR A 169 12.56 -7.78 17.53
C TYR A 169 11.61 -8.98 17.33
N THR A 170 10.68 -8.87 16.38
CA THR A 170 9.85 -10.00 15.92
C THR A 170 10.50 -10.71 14.73
N GLY A 171 11.50 -10.08 14.09
CA GLY A 171 12.11 -10.51 12.85
C GLY A 171 11.21 -10.31 11.63
N GLU A 172 10.11 -9.57 11.77
CA GLU A 172 9.10 -9.40 10.73
C GLU A 172 9.41 -8.20 9.80
N ARG A 173 9.16 -8.40 8.52
CA ARG A 173 9.12 -7.35 7.51
C ARG A 173 7.89 -7.58 6.64
N LYS A 174 7.00 -6.59 6.54
CA LYS A 174 5.74 -6.72 5.80
C LYS A 174 5.56 -5.59 4.80
N LEU A 175 4.90 -5.91 3.70
CA LEU A 175 4.51 -4.97 2.66
C LEU A 175 3.00 -5.10 2.46
N TYR A 176 2.30 -4.00 2.66
CA TYR A 176 0.87 -3.87 2.42
C TYR A 176 0.62 -2.95 1.22
N ILE A 177 -0.32 -3.34 0.38
CA ILE A 177 -0.83 -2.53 -0.74
C ILE A 177 -2.34 -2.43 -0.59
N ASP A 178 -2.87 -1.21 -0.54
CA ASP A 178 -4.31 -0.92 -0.35
C ASP A 178 -4.88 -1.61 0.90
N GLY A 179 -4.10 -1.61 1.98
CA GLY A 179 -4.44 -2.26 3.25
C GLY A 179 -4.31 -3.79 3.26
N ILE A 180 -4.01 -4.44 2.12
CA ILE A 180 -3.81 -5.90 2.08
C ILE A 180 -2.34 -6.26 2.22
N LEU A 181 -2.02 -7.26 3.05
CA LEU A 181 -0.71 -7.89 3.11
C LEU A 181 -0.34 -8.53 1.76
N ARG A 182 0.70 -7.99 1.10
CA ARG A 182 1.23 -8.46 -0.20
C ARG A 182 2.65 -8.98 -0.13
N GLY A 183 3.36 -8.76 0.97
CA GLY A 183 4.67 -9.35 1.22
C GLY A 183 4.86 -9.56 2.70
N TRP A 184 5.46 -10.67 3.08
CA TRP A 184 5.74 -10.99 4.47
C TRP A 184 6.99 -11.85 4.57
N MET A 185 7.93 -11.42 5.40
CA MET A 185 9.11 -12.17 5.77
C MET A 185 9.27 -12.23 7.28
N ILE A 186 9.87 -13.32 7.73
CA ILE A 186 10.31 -13.54 9.11
C ILE A 186 11.83 -13.69 9.16
N ASN A 187 12.40 -13.78 10.36
CA ASN A 187 13.84 -13.98 10.56
C ASN A 187 14.72 -12.92 9.85
N ASN A 188 14.21 -11.69 9.70
CA ASN A 188 14.98 -10.63 9.10
C ASN A 188 16.13 -10.21 10.04
N PRO A 189 17.34 -10.00 9.51
CA PRO A 189 18.43 -9.43 10.31
C PRO A 189 18.15 -7.95 10.65
N PRO A 190 18.90 -7.36 11.61
CA PRO A 190 18.86 -5.93 11.85
C PRO A 190 19.12 -5.13 10.58
N ASN A 191 18.40 -4.02 10.41
CA ASN A 191 18.70 -3.09 9.33
C ASN A 191 20.08 -2.45 9.56
N THR A 192 20.70 -1.99 8.48
CA THR A 192 21.85 -1.09 8.59
C THR A 192 21.44 0.22 7.94
N LEU A 193 21.16 1.26 8.73
CA LEU A 193 20.71 2.55 8.18
C LEU A 193 21.83 3.28 7.42
N ALA A 194 21.42 4.23 6.58
CA ALA A 194 22.31 5.02 5.73
C ALA A 194 22.40 6.47 6.23
N PRO A 195 23.14 6.75 7.31
CA PRO A 195 23.17 8.08 7.95
C PRO A 195 23.76 9.16 7.03
N GLN A 196 24.54 8.77 6.04
CA GLN A 196 25.10 9.68 5.03
C GLN A 196 24.10 10.13 3.97
N SER A 197 22.96 9.45 3.86
CA SER A 197 21.93 9.72 2.85
C SER A 197 20.72 10.37 3.49
N HIS A 198 20.14 11.34 2.77
CA HIS A 198 18.87 11.95 3.16
C HIS A 198 17.70 11.01 2.92
N ILE A 199 16.57 11.32 3.57
CA ILE A 199 15.27 10.89 3.07
C ILE A 199 14.97 11.65 1.79
N VAL A 200 14.51 10.92 0.77
CA VAL A 200 14.15 11.48 -0.54
C VAL A 200 12.79 10.96 -0.96
N ILE A 201 11.93 11.88 -1.40
CA ILE A 201 10.65 11.62 -2.06
C ILE A 201 10.83 11.79 -3.56
N GLY A 202 10.58 10.73 -4.33
CA GLY A 202 10.70 10.68 -5.78
C GLY A 202 12.13 10.49 -6.30
N GLY A 203 13.02 9.89 -5.51
CA GLY A 203 14.40 9.60 -5.88
C GLY A 203 15.17 8.97 -4.72
N ARG A 204 16.50 8.91 -4.85
CA ARG A 204 17.42 8.36 -3.84
C ARG A 204 18.65 9.20 -3.68
N ASP A 205 19.08 9.43 -2.45
CA ASP A 205 20.41 9.97 -2.14
C ASP A 205 21.44 8.84 -1.99
N THR A 206 22.48 8.88 -2.80
CA THR A 206 23.62 7.94 -2.75
C THR A 206 24.67 8.30 -1.71
N GLY A 207 24.47 9.43 -1.02
CA GLY A 207 25.31 9.94 0.05
C GLY A 207 25.71 11.39 -0.21
N GLY A 208 25.59 12.23 0.82
CA GLY A 208 26.03 13.63 0.73
C GLY A 208 25.19 14.51 -0.21
N GLY A 209 23.93 14.15 -0.46
CA GLY A 209 23.02 14.94 -1.30
C GLY A 209 23.14 14.67 -2.80
N VAL A 210 23.75 13.55 -3.20
CA VAL A 210 23.86 13.13 -4.60
C VAL A 210 22.62 12.33 -4.97
N ILE A 211 21.63 13.02 -5.55
CA ILE A 211 20.32 12.44 -5.87
C ILE A 211 20.31 11.77 -7.24
N GLU A 212 19.79 10.54 -7.30
CA GLU A 212 19.60 9.76 -8.51
C GLU A 212 18.25 8.99 -8.51
N ALA A 213 18.07 8.11 -9.50
CA ALA A 213 16.94 7.19 -9.61
C ALA A 213 15.57 7.89 -9.53
N PHE A 214 15.49 9.10 -10.08
CA PHE A 214 14.31 9.96 -10.03
C PHE A 214 13.05 9.27 -10.58
N THR A 215 11.94 9.44 -9.86
CA THR A 215 10.66 8.78 -10.14
C THR A 215 9.65 9.79 -10.66
N ALA A 216 8.98 9.44 -11.76
CA ALA A 216 7.82 10.19 -12.26
C ALA A 216 6.56 9.69 -11.58
N CYS A 217 6.12 10.39 -10.54
CA CYS A 217 5.03 9.97 -9.69
C CYS A 217 4.25 11.16 -9.16
N GLN A 218 3.12 10.85 -8.55
CA GLN A 218 2.38 11.75 -7.71
C GLN A 218 2.24 11.09 -6.35
N VAL A 219 2.52 11.83 -5.27
CA VAL A 219 2.61 11.30 -3.91
C VAL A 219 1.75 12.13 -2.97
N TYR A 220 1.15 11.46 -2.00
CA TYR A 220 0.26 12.08 -1.02
C TYR A 220 0.51 11.45 0.35
N ASP A 221 0.61 12.29 1.38
CA ASP A 221 0.65 11.89 2.79
C ASP A 221 1.76 10.88 3.12
N VAL A 222 3.02 11.28 2.90
CA VAL A 222 4.20 10.48 3.29
C VAL A 222 4.37 10.54 4.81
N ARG A 223 4.34 9.36 5.44
CA ARG A 223 4.47 9.17 6.89
C ARG A 223 5.58 8.16 7.17
N ILE A 224 6.38 8.46 8.19
CA ILE A 224 7.38 7.54 8.74
C ILE A 224 7.15 7.49 10.24
N TYR A 225 6.99 6.28 10.76
CA TYR A 225 6.74 6.00 12.16
C TYR A 225 7.94 5.25 12.73
N ASN A 226 8.35 5.56 13.96
CA ASN A 226 9.38 4.81 14.70
C ASN A 226 8.80 3.58 15.44
N TYR A 227 7.69 3.06 14.91
CA TYR A 227 7.05 1.85 15.38
C TYR A 227 6.41 1.09 14.21
N GLU A 228 6.15 -0.19 14.44
CA GLU A 228 5.43 -1.05 13.51
C GLU A 228 3.93 -0.77 13.68
N LEU A 229 3.27 -0.33 12.60
CA LEU A 229 1.82 -0.25 12.58
C LEU A 229 1.22 -1.66 12.56
N SER A 230 0.17 -1.85 13.36
CA SER A 230 -0.69 -3.03 13.28
C SER A 230 -1.53 -3.04 12.00
N GLU A 231 -2.08 -4.21 11.64
CA GLU A 231 -2.98 -4.31 10.48
C GLU A 231 -4.21 -3.40 10.61
N GLU A 232 -4.74 -3.23 11.83
CA GLU A 232 -5.88 -2.35 12.09
C GLU A 232 -5.51 -0.87 11.86
N GLU A 233 -4.33 -0.44 12.31
CA GLU A 233 -3.84 0.92 12.07
C GLU A 233 -3.56 1.18 10.59
N ILE A 234 -3.04 0.17 9.88
CA ILE A 234 -2.82 0.26 8.42
C ILE A 234 -4.16 0.38 7.68
N LYS A 235 -5.17 -0.40 8.06
CA LYS A 235 -6.53 -0.28 7.51
C LYS A 235 -7.16 1.09 7.81
N ALA A 236 -6.80 1.72 8.93
CA ALA A 236 -7.25 3.07 9.27
C ALA A 236 -6.58 4.18 8.44
N LEU A 237 -5.53 3.86 7.66
CA LEU A 237 -4.95 4.79 6.66
C LEU A 237 -5.74 4.80 5.35
N MET A 238 -6.59 3.79 5.12
CA MET A 238 -7.52 3.76 3.98
C MET A 238 -8.73 4.67 4.28
N PRO A 239 -9.29 5.36 3.26
CA PRO A 239 -10.54 6.08 3.44
C PRO A 239 -11.65 5.13 3.91
N ASP A 240 -12.63 5.67 4.62
CA ASP A 240 -13.84 4.91 4.89
C ASP A 240 -14.57 4.62 3.56
N PRO A 241 -15.08 3.40 3.36
CA PRO A 241 -15.89 3.08 2.20
C PRO A 241 -17.11 3.98 2.09
N VAL A 242 -17.38 4.53 0.91
CA VAL A 242 -18.54 5.40 0.69
C VAL A 242 -19.65 4.64 -0.01
N ILE A 243 -20.86 4.69 0.56
CA ILE A 243 -22.08 4.22 -0.10
C ILE A 243 -22.70 5.37 -0.89
N PHE A 244 -22.59 5.32 -2.22
CA PHE A 244 -23.15 6.31 -3.14
C PHE A 244 -24.67 6.22 -3.30
N SER A 245 -25.22 5.00 -3.24
CA SER A 245 -26.67 4.80 -3.27
C SER A 245 -27.06 3.56 -2.49
N GLN A 246 -28.05 3.72 -1.63
CA GLN A 246 -28.67 2.59 -0.92
C GLN A 246 -29.79 1.96 -1.78
N PRO A 247 -30.13 0.68 -1.55
CA PRO A 247 -31.37 0.11 -2.09
C PRO A 247 -32.59 0.91 -1.58
N PRO A 248 -33.76 0.76 -2.21
CA PRO A 248 -34.99 1.39 -1.74
C PRO A 248 -35.24 1.09 -0.26
N ALA A 249 -35.66 2.10 0.51
CA ALA A 249 -35.90 2.00 1.96
C ALA A 249 -36.95 0.93 2.33
N SER A 250 -37.80 0.54 1.38
CA SER A 250 -38.72 -0.57 1.53
C SER A 250 -38.89 -1.27 0.18
N VAL A 251 -38.84 -2.59 0.20
CA VAL A 251 -39.11 -3.45 -0.96
C VAL A 251 -40.12 -4.50 -0.56
N THR A 252 -41.17 -4.66 -1.34
CA THR A 252 -42.18 -5.71 -1.15
C THR A 252 -41.89 -6.87 -2.10
N GLY A 253 -41.81 -8.09 -1.57
CA GLY A 253 -41.72 -9.32 -2.35
C GLY A 253 -42.89 -10.24 -2.05
N TYR A 254 -43.37 -10.97 -3.06
CA TYR A 254 -44.38 -12.00 -2.89
C TYR A 254 -43.72 -13.35 -2.55
N VAL A 255 -44.43 -14.20 -1.82
CA VAL A 255 -43.98 -15.57 -1.54
C VAL A 255 -43.74 -16.32 -2.87
N GLY A 256 -42.63 -17.06 -2.95
CA GLY A 256 -42.14 -17.70 -4.17
C GLY A 256 -41.51 -16.73 -5.19
N GLY A 257 -41.59 -15.42 -4.94
CA GLY A 257 -41.08 -14.38 -5.83
C GLY A 257 -39.56 -14.17 -5.73
N LYS A 258 -39.09 -13.16 -6.45
CA LYS A 258 -37.70 -12.71 -6.50
C LYS A 258 -37.59 -11.25 -6.06
N VAL A 259 -36.62 -10.95 -5.20
CA VAL A 259 -36.23 -9.58 -4.84
C VAL A 259 -34.73 -9.40 -5.03
N THR A 260 -34.34 -8.22 -5.51
CA THR A 260 -32.94 -7.82 -5.61
C THR A 260 -32.74 -6.51 -4.85
N LEU A 261 -31.75 -6.49 -3.97
CA LEU A 261 -31.26 -5.29 -3.29
C LEU A 261 -29.90 -4.95 -3.88
N ALA A 262 -29.69 -3.69 -4.22
CA ALA A 262 -28.42 -3.23 -4.77
C ALA A 262 -27.99 -1.95 -4.05
N ALA A 263 -26.73 -1.94 -3.61
CA ALA A 263 -26.06 -0.73 -3.19
C ALA A 263 -24.99 -0.37 -4.24
N ARG A 264 -24.73 0.93 -4.41
CA ARG A 264 -23.50 1.39 -5.05
C ARG A 264 -22.55 1.80 -3.94
N VAL A 265 -21.49 1.03 -3.80
CA VAL A 265 -20.35 1.32 -2.95
C VAL A 265 -19.23 1.80 -3.87
N GLY A 266 -18.31 2.65 -3.40
CA GLY A 266 -17.07 2.80 -4.13
C GLY A 266 -15.94 3.47 -3.37
N ILE A 267 -14.92 3.79 -4.16
CA ILE A 267 -13.65 4.50 -3.90
C ILE A 267 -12.59 3.84 -2.99
N THR A 268 -12.79 2.66 -2.42
CA THR A 268 -11.70 1.91 -1.75
C THR A 268 -11.70 0.44 -2.10
N GLU A 269 -11.44 0.11 -3.37
CA GLU A 269 -11.10 -1.28 -3.67
C GLU A 269 -9.77 -1.64 -3.02
N PRO A 270 -9.68 -2.79 -2.33
CA PRO A 270 -10.74 -3.79 -2.17
C PRO A 270 -11.67 -3.48 -0.99
N ILE A 271 -12.98 -3.41 -1.25
CA ILE A 271 -14.00 -3.35 -0.19
C ILE A 271 -14.51 -4.75 0.14
N THR A 272 -14.78 -5.04 1.41
CA THR A 272 -15.53 -6.24 1.82
C THR A 272 -17.01 -5.88 1.98
N ASN A 273 -17.87 -6.64 1.31
CA ASN A 273 -19.32 -6.52 1.42
C ASN A 273 -19.88 -7.68 2.25
N GLN A 274 -20.81 -7.41 3.14
CA GLN A 274 -21.55 -8.44 3.89
C GLN A 274 -22.99 -8.01 4.11
N TRP A 275 -23.94 -8.71 3.48
CA TRP A 275 -25.36 -8.51 3.71
C TRP A 275 -25.80 -9.21 5.00
N GLN A 276 -26.67 -8.53 5.75
CA GLN A 276 -27.28 -9.01 6.98
C GLN A 276 -28.81 -8.94 6.89
N LEU A 277 -29.48 -9.93 7.48
CA LEU A 277 -30.91 -9.91 7.77
C LEU A 277 -31.09 -9.84 9.30
N ASN A 278 -31.73 -8.77 9.78
CA ASN A 278 -31.96 -8.54 11.22
C ASN A 278 -30.66 -8.63 12.05
N GLY A 279 -29.54 -8.17 11.48
CA GLY A 279 -28.22 -8.19 12.11
C GLY A 279 -27.48 -9.52 12.03
N VAL A 280 -28.03 -10.54 11.35
CA VAL A 280 -27.37 -11.84 11.12
C VAL A 280 -26.81 -11.87 9.70
N ASP A 281 -25.53 -12.26 9.57
CA ASP A 281 -24.87 -12.41 8.27
C ASP A 281 -25.56 -13.44 7.38
N LEU A 282 -25.86 -13.04 6.16
CA LEU A 282 -26.33 -13.93 5.11
C LEU A 282 -25.13 -14.64 4.45
N VAL A 283 -25.39 -15.82 3.94
CA VAL A 283 -24.45 -16.61 3.14
C VAL A 283 -25.13 -17.03 1.85
N ASP A 284 -24.36 -17.19 0.78
CA ASP A 284 -24.89 -17.71 -0.48
C ASP A 284 -25.35 -19.16 -0.31
N GLY A 285 -26.48 -19.50 -0.93
CA GLY A 285 -27.12 -20.81 -0.81
C GLY A 285 -28.55 -20.74 -0.27
N GLU A 286 -29.08 -21.88 0.17
CA GLU A 286 -30.43 -21.96 0.73
C GLU A 286 -30.45 -21.43 2.18
N TYR A 287 -31.35 -20.49 2.45
CA TYR A 287 -31.59 -19.92 3.76
C TYR A 287 -33.10 -19.80 3.97
N ASN A 288 -33.66 -20.54 4.94
CA ASN A 288 -35.10 -20.56 5.23
C ASN A 288 -35.99 -20.79 3.99
N GLY A 289 -35.58 -21.69 3.09
CA GLY A 289 -36.30 -22.02 1.86
C GLY A 289 -36.18 -20.97 0.74
N THR A 290 -35.43 -19.88 0.97
CA THR A 290 -35.07 -18.87 -0.03
C THR A 290 -33.64 -19.11 -0.51
N ILE A 291 -33.38 -18.92 -1.81
CA ILE A 291 -32.03 -18.98 -2.37
C ILE A 291 -31.42 -17.58 -2.30
N ILE A 292 -30.28 -17.48 -1.62
CA ILE A 292 -29.48 -16.28 -1.45
C ILE A 292 -28.30 -16.32 -2.43
N ILE A 293 -28.10 -15.22 -3.17
CA ILE A 293 -26.99 -15.05 -4.10
C ILE A 293 -26.42 -13.64 -3.92
N GLY A 294 -25.10 -13.53 -3.77
CA GLY A 294 -24.41 -12.25 -3.63
C GLY A 294 -24.42 -11.68 -2.21
N ALA A 295 -24.47 -12.52 -1.18
CA ALA A 295 -24.38 -12.10 0.22
C ALA A 295 -23.08 -11.33 0.52
N ARG A 296 -22.01 -11.57 -0.25
CA ARG A 296 -20.74 -10.83 -0.21
C ARG A 296 -20.51 -9.89 -1.40
N SER A 297 -21.59 -9.50 -2.07
CA SER A 297 -21.56 -8.58 -3.22
C SER A 297 -22.27 -7.27 -2.86
N ASN A 298 -22.09 -6.24 -3.69
CA ASN A 298 -22.89 -5.02 -3.62
C ASN A 298 -24.35 -5.25 -4.08
N VAL A 299 -24.65 -6.43 -4.65
CA VAL A 299 -26.00 -6.84 -5.07
C VAL A 299 -26.39 -8.16 -4.39
N LEU A 300 -27.46 -8.12 -3.58
CA LEU A 300 -28.11 -9.29 -3.00
C LEU A 300 -29.32 -9.69 -3.84
N THR A 301 -29.39 -10.95 -4.27
CA THR A 301 -30.56 -11.52 -4.93
C THR A 301 -31.15 -12.65 -4.11
N MET A 302 -32.46 -12.57 -3.88
CA MET A 302 -33.26 -13.56 -3.17
C MET A 302 -34.29 -14.16 -4.13
N ILE A 303 -34.31 -15.48 -4.24
CA ILE A 303 -35.23 -16.22 -5.12
C ILE A 303 -36.03 -17.21 -4.27
N ASN A 304 -37.29 -17.44 -4.64
CA ASN A 304 -38.22 -18.30 -3.90
C ASN A 304 -38.47 -17.78 -2.47
N LEU A 305 -38.82 -16.50 -2.36
CA LEU A 305 -39.02 -15.83 -1.07
C LEU A 305 -40.01 -16.56 -0.17
N THR A 306 -39.67 -16.66 1.11
CA THR A 306 -40.58 -17.11 2.18
C THR A 306 -40.92 -15.95 3.12
N THR A 307 -41.94 -16.11 3.96
CA THR A 307 -42.33 -15.09 4.96
C THR A 307 -41.22 -14.83 5.99
N ASN A 308 -40.30 -15.78 6.18
CA ASN A 308 -39.16 -15.66 7.09
C ASN A 308 -38.08 -14.72 6.58
N MET A 309 -38.16 -14.28 5.33
CA MET A 309 -37.26 -13.27 4.75
C MET A 309 -37.76 -11.83 4.98
N ALA A 310 -38.84 -11.64 5.71
CA ALA A 310 -39.27 -10.31 6.13
C ALA A 310 -38.35 -9.77 7.24
N GLY A 311 -37.83 -8.56 7.08
CA GLY A 311 -36.98 -7.95 8.09
C GLY A 311 -36.16 -6.77 7.57
N VAL A 312 -35.23 -6.32 8.41
CA VAL A 312 -34.30 -5.25 8.08
C VAL A 312 -33.08 -5.85 7.41
N TYR A 313 -32.84 -5.45 6.16
CA TYR A 313 -31.62 -5.79 5.44
C TYR A 313 -30.61 -4.66 5.58
N ARG A 314 -29.37 -5.01 5.86
CA ARG A 314 -28.25 -4.07 5.93
C ARG A 314 -27.09 -4.61 5.10
N LEU A 315 -26.47 -3.77 4.30
CA LEU A 315 -25.13 -4.04 3.76
C LEU A 315 -24.11 -3.41 4.71
N VAL A 316 -23.22 -4.24 5.25
CA VAL A 316 -22.00 -3.78 5.92
C VAL A 316 -20.91 -3.73 4.89
N VAL A 317 -20.25 -2.57 4.79
CA VAL A 317 -19.09 -2.36 3.93
C VAL A 317 -17.92 -2.03 4.84
N SER A 318 -16.78 -2.69 4.63
CA SER A 318 -15.54 -2.40 5.35
C SER A 318 -14.36 -2.36 4.38
N ASN A 319 -13.29 -1.71 4.81
CA ASN A 319 -11.97 -1.96 4.25
C ASN A 319 -11.60 -3.45 4.47
N PRO A 320 -10.72 -4.02 3.62
CA PRO A 320 -10.37 -5.43 3.62
C PRO A 320 -9.53 -5.79 4.86
#